data_AF-A0AA37UYY4-F1
#
_entry.id   AF-A0AA37UYY4-F1
#
_cell.length_a   1.000
_cell.length_b   1.000
_cell.length_c   1.000
_cell.angle_alpha   90.00
_cell.angle_beta   90.00
_cell.angle_gamma   90.00
#
_symmetry.space_group_name_H-M   'P 1'
#
loop_
_entity.id
_entity.type
_entity.pdbx_description
1 polymer ?
#
loop_
_entity_poly.entity_id
_entity_poly.type
_entity_poly.pdbx_seq_one_letter_code
_entity_poly.pdbx_strand_id
1 'polypeptide(L)' 'MIVILREDLDLRVESVTATTRLIDDLGMDSVAFAAGLVAIEDRLGVQLTEEDILTCNTVADLQVAINTKASA' A
#
# COMPACT_ATOMS: atom_id res chain seq x y z
N MET A 1 -4.93 -0.36 7.03
CA MET A 1 -4.32 -0.18 5.70
C MET A 1 -5.29 0.37 4.67
N ILE A 2 -6.40 -0.33 4.34
CA ILE A 2 -7.38 0.16 3.34
C ILE A 2 -7.95 1.55 3.67
N VAL A 3 -8.10 1.87 4.96
CA VAL A 3 -8.53 3.20 5.42
C VAL A 3 -7.51 4.29 5.07
N ILE A 4 -6.20 4.02 5.19
CA ILE A 4 -5.12 4.99 4.87
C ILE A 4 -5.13 5.27 3.36
N LEU A 5 -5.23 4.23 2.54
CA LEU A 5 -5.37 4.38 1.09
C LEU A 5 -6.61 5.18 0.68
N ARG A 6 -7.70 5.11 1.46
CA ARG A 6 -8.91 5.89 1.20
C ARG A 6 -8.84 7.33 1.72
N GLU A 7 -8.33 7.53 2.93
CA GLU A 7 -8.27 8.84 3.59
C GLU A 7 -7.10 9.69 3.11
N ASP A 8 -5.91 9.10 2.99
CA ASP A 8 -4.68 9.82 2.67
C ASP A 8 -4.44 9.95 1.16
N LEU A 9 -4.98 9.03 0.34
CA LEU A 9 -4.77 9.05 -1.13
C LEU A 9 -6.03 9.42 -1.94
N ASP A 10 -7.15 9.76 -1.30
CA ASP A 10 -8.46 10.06 -1.94
C ASP A 10 -8.87 9.00 -2.98
N LEU A 11 -8.45 7.74 -2.79
CA LEU A 11 -8.76 6.68 -3.74
C LEU A 11 -10.23 6.31 -3.62
N ARG A 12 -11.04 6.81 -4.57
CA ARG A 12 -12.45 6.45 -4.75
C ARG A 12 -12.58 5.04 -5.29
N VAL A 13 -12.20 4.05 -4.51
CA VAL A 13 -12.40 2.66 -4.89
C VAL A 13 -13.37 2.04 -3.91
N GLU A 14 -14.62 1.96 -4.37
CA GLU A 14 -15.77 1.45 -3.65
C GLU A 14 -15.59 -0.03 -3.25
N SER A 15 -14.61 -0.74 -3.82
CA SER A 15 -14.20 -2.09 -3.42
C SER A 15 -12.71 -2.34 -3.63
N VAL A 16 -11.85 -1.78 -2.76
CA VAL A 16 -10.44 -2.18 -2.69
C VAL A 16 -10.40 -3.60 -2.14
N THR A 17 -9.97 -4.57 -2.97
CA THR A 17 -9.80 -5.97 -2.55
C THR A 17 -8.32 -6.29 -2.39
N ALA A 18 -7.98 -7.38 -1.69
CA ALA A 18 -6.59 -7.77 -1.51
C ALA A 18 -5.90 -8.06 -2.88
N THR A 19 -6.67 -8.52 -3.86
CA THR A 19 -6.20 -8.79 -5.23
C THR A 19 -6.11 -7.56 -6.13
N THR A 20 -6.62 -6.42 -5.67
CA THR A 20 -6.57 -5.15 -6.41
C THR A 20 -5.12 -4.74 -6.64
N ARG A 21 -4.79 -4.48 -7.90
CA ARG A 21 -3.47 -4.00 -8.32
C ARG A 21 -3.39 -2.50 -8.08
N LEU A 22 -2.39 -2.07 -7.32
CA LEU A 22 -2.27 -0.67 -6.93
C LEU A 22 -2.12 0.23 -8.17
N ILE A 23 -1.24 -0.14 -9.10
CA ILE A 23 -0.97 0.66 -10.31
C ILE A 23 -2.07 0.48 -11.38
N ASP A 24 -2.44 -0.77 -11.66
CA ASP A 24 -3.27 -1.14 -12.82
C ASP A 24 -4.79 -0.96 -12.56
N ASP A 25 -5.24 -1.23 -11.34
CA ASP A 25 -6.68 -1.25 -10.98
C ASP A 25 -7.12 0.03 -10.27
N LEU A 26 -6.22 0.66 -9.50
CA LEU A 26 -6.48 1.98 -8.87
C LEU A 26 -6.00 3.15 -9.74
N GLY A 27 -5.31 2.88 -10.86
CA GLY A 27 -4.69 3.91 -11.69
C GLY A 27 -3.63 4.71 -10.94
N MET A 28 -3.01 4.12 -9.91
CA MET A 28 -2.08 4.79 -9.05
C MET A 28 -0.77 5.02 -9.80
N ASP A 29 -0.48 6.27 -10.15
CA ASP A 29 0.83 6.65 -10.69
C ASP A 29 1.96 6.26 -9.73
N SER A 30 3.19 6.10 -10.26
CA SER A 30 4.38 5.74 -9.46
C SER A 30 4.59 6.65 -8.24
N VAL A 31 4.15 7.92 -8.33
CA VAL A 31 4.18 8.89 -7.23
C VAL A 31 3.09 8.65 -6.19
N ALA A 32 1.86 8.34 -6.62
CA ALA A 32 0.77 8.03 -5.71
C ALA A 32 1.05 6.75 -4.93
N PHE A 33 1.70 5.75 -5.55
CA PHE A 33 2.14 4.55 -4.87
C PHE A 33 3.19 4.86 -3.79
N ALA A 34 4.22 5.64 -4.12
CA ALA A 34 5.22 6.06 -3.16
C ALA A 34 4.60 6.88 -2.01
N ALA A 35 3.67 7.79 -2.30
CA ALA A 35 2.96 8.56 -1.28
C ALA A 35 2.09 7.66 -0.37
N GLY A 36 1.46 6.63 -0.92
CA GLY A 36 0.69 5.65 -0.16
C GLY A 36 1.56 4.79 0.73
N LEU A 37 2.72 4.37 0.21
CA LEU A 37 3.72 3.67 0.99
C LEU A 37 4.16 4.52 2.18
N VAL A 38 4.59 5.75 1.93
CA VAL A 38 5.06 6.69 2.96
C VAL A 38 3.97 6.99 4.00
N ALA A 39 2.71 7.20 3.59
CA ALA A 39 1.61 7.41 4.53
C ALA A 39 1.36 6.21 5.43
N ILE A 40 1.53 4.99 4.89
CA ILE A 40 1.37 3.76 5.64
C ILE A 40 2.57 3.51 6.58
N GLU A 41 3.78 3.75 6.10
CA GLU A 41 5.02 3.70 6.88
C GLU A 41 4.99 4.69 8.05
N ASP A 42 4.54 5.92 7.82
CA ASP A 42 4.39 6.97 8.86
C ASP A 42 3.32 6.59 9.91
N ARG A 43 2.14 6.14 9.47
CA ARG A 43 1.06 5.74 10.40
C ARG A 43 1.40 4.52 11.24
N LEU A 44 2.08 3.53 10.67
CA LEU A 44 2.38 2.26 11.33
C LEU A 44 3.78 2.25 11.97
N GLY A 45 4.63 3.22 11.64
CA GLY A 45 6.02 3.28 12.09
C GLY A 45 6.89 2.16 11.52
N VAL A 46 6.52 1.59 10.37
CA VAL A 46 7.29 0.53 9.69
C VAL A 46 8.06 1.10 8.51
N GLN A 47 9.20 0.49 8.17
CA GLN A 47 9.90 0.77 6.91
C GLN A 47 9.93 -0.49 6.04
N LEU A 48 9.48 -0.35 4.80
CA LEU A 48 9.51 -1.41 3.81
C LEU A 48 10.85 -1.38 3.09
N THR A 49 11.41 -2.56 2.83
CA THR A 49 12.68 -2.65 2.09
C THR A 49 12.44 -2.60 0.59
N GLU A 50 13.47 -2.27 -0.18
CA GLU A 50 13.37 -2.23 -1.66
C GLU A 50 12.85 -3.55 -2.24
N GLU A 51 13.22 -4.69 -1.64
CA GLU A 51 12.66 -6.00 -2.01
C GLU A 51 11.15 -6.08 -1.78
N ASP A 52 10.65 -5.62 -0.62
CA ASP A 52 9.20 -5.59 -0.35
C ASP A 52 8.48 -4.71 -1.39
N ILE A 53 9.07 -3.58 -1.77
CA ILE A 53 8.52 -2.68 -2.79
C ILE A 53 8.51 -3.34 -4.16
N LEU A 54 9.58 -4.07 -4.51
CA LEU A 54 9.71 -4.81 -5.77
C LEU A 54 8.73 -6.00 -5.87
N THR A 55 8.37 -6.60 -4.74
CA THR A 55 7.35 -7.67 -4.69
C THR A 55 5.93 -7.12 -4.56
N CYS A 56 5.77 -5.88 -4.09
CA CYS A 56 4.50 -5.21 -3.83
C CYS A 56 3.75 -4.76 -5.09
N ASN A 57 3.04 -5.71 -5.71
CA ASN A 57 2.18 -5.42 -6.87
C ASN A 57 0.69 -5.21 -6.52
N THR A 58 0.24 -5.73 -5.37
CA THR A 58 -1.17 -5.70 -4.97
C THR A 58 -1.32 -5.22 -3.54
N VAL A 59 -2.53 -4.81 -3.19
CA VAL A 59 -2.88 -4.45 -1.82
C VAL A 59 -2.61 -5.60 -0.84
N ALA A 60 -2.80 -6.86 -1.26
CA ALA A 60 -2.45 -8.03 -0.45
C ALA A 60 -0.95 -8.09 -0.15
N ASP A 61 -0.11 -7.90 -1.16
CA ASP A 61 1.34 -7.99 -1.01
C ASP A 61 1.84 -6.92 -0.03
N LEU A 62 1.36 -5.68 -0.21
CA LEU A 62 1.62 -4.56 0.70
C LEU A 62 1.19 -4.90 2.13
N GLN A 63 -0.01 -5.45 2.29
CA GLN A 63 -0.55 -5.86 3.59
C GLN A 63 0.32 -6.93 4.26
N VAL A 64 0.84 -7.89 3.50
CA VAL A 64 1.70 -8.98 4.00
C VAL A 64 3.07 -8.45 4.39
N ALA A 65 3.69 -7.64 3.53
CA ALA A 65 4.99 -7.03 3.80
C ALA A 65 4.94 -6.19 5.09
N ILE A 66 3.93 -5.33 5.21
CA ILE A 66 3.70 -4.52 6.41
C ILE A 66 3.44 -5.39 7.64
N ASN A 67 2.57 -6.40 7.55
CA ASN A 67 2.25 -7.24 8.70
C ASN A 67 3.47 -8.06 9.18
N THR A 68 4.33 -8.46 8.24
CA THR A 68 5.59 -9.13 8.54
C THR A 68 6.54 -8.20 9.30
N LYS A 69 6.64 -6.92 8.92
CA LYS A 69 7.48 -5.92 9.61
C LYS A 69 6.88 -5.48 10.95
N ALA A 70 5.56 -5.31 11.03
CA ALA A 70 4.87 -4.85 12.24
C ALA A 70 4.80 -5.93 13.34
N SER A 71 4.95 -7.21 12.96
CA SER A 71 4.96 -8.35 13.90
C SER A 71 6.38 -8.78 14.31
N ALA A 72 7.42 -8.12 13.82
CA ALA A 72 8.83 -8.40 14.12
C ALA A 72 9.42 -7.38 15.08
#